data_AF-A0A4V2Z0K4-F1
#
_entry.id   AF-A0A4V2Z0K4-F1
#
_cell.length_a   1.000
_cell.length_b   1.000
_cell.length_c   1.000
_cell.angle_alpha   90.00
_cell.angle_beta   90.00
_cell.angle_gamma   90.00
#
_symmetry.space_group_name_H-M   'P 1'
#
loop_
_entity.id
_entity.type
_entity.pdbx_description
1 polymer ?
#
loop_
_entity_poly.entity_id
_entity_poly.type
_entity_poly.pdbx_seq_one_letter_code
_entity_poly.pdbx_strand_id
1 'polypeptide(L)'
;MGATATADRKAASTRTDATRNRERIIAAAREAFVEHGPGVPLDAIAHRAGVGNATLYRHFADRRELVHVVASYSMARVTEQAEAAFAEEPDPFEALRRFVHRAADERVGALCSLLHDGFDKNDPHVVEARERLEASVERLMDNARRSGQLRTDVAIGDLMVAITQLTRPVPGTVCALVERFMHRHLQLFLDGLRTPARSELCGSAVTFEDLDPATA
;
A
#
# COMPACT_ATOMS: atom_id res chain seq x y z
N MET A 1 -48.89 3.82 12.37
CA MET A 1 -47.52 4.37 12.25
C MET A 1 -46.41 3.32 12.52
N GLY A 2 -46.63 2.01 12.27
CA GLY A 2 -45.64 0.95 12.60
C GLY A 2 -44.90 0.31 11.42
N ALA A 3 -45.39 0.47 10.18
CA ALA A 3 -44.83 -0.20 9.01
C ALA A 3 -43.60 0.53 8.42
N THR A 4 -43.57 1.86 8.49
CA THR A 4 -42.48 2.70 7.97
C THR A 4 -41.17 2.55 8.78
N ALA A 5 -41.24 2.48 10.11
CA ALA A 5 -40.06 2.31 10.96
C ALA A 5 -39.39 0.92 10.84
N THR A 6 -40.09 -0.08 10.33
CA THR A 6 -39.58 -1.45 10.16
C THR A 6 -38.87 -1.62 8.81
N ALA A 7 -39.36 -0.93 7.77
CA ALA A 7 -38.72 -0.85 6.46
C ALA A 7 -37.39 -0.08 6.52
N ASP A 8 -37.34 1.04 7.25
CA ASP A 8 -36.10 1.83 7.42
C ASP A 8 -35.02 1.07 8.20
N ARG A 9 -35.40 0.31 9.24
CA ARG A 9 -34.43 -0.53 9.99
C ARG A 9 -33.91 -1.69 9.16
N LYS A 10 -34.74 -2.30 8.32
CA LYS A 10 -34.32 -3.35 7.40
C LYS A 10 -33.40 -2.79 6.31
N ALA A 11 -33.70 -1.61 5.77
CA ALA A 11 -32.85 -0.93 4.80
C ALA A 11 -31.50 -0.50 5.40
N ALA A 12 -31.48 -0.02 6.65
CA ALA A 12 -30.25 0.32 7.37
C ALA A 12 -29.39 -0.93 7.65
N SER A 13 -30.00 -2.04 8.11
CA SER A 13 -29.31 -3.32 8.32
C SER A 13 -28.67 -3.84 7.03
N THR A 14 -29.41 -3.82 5.91
CA THR A 14 -28.90 -4.29 4.62
C THR A 14 -27.73 -3.43 4.12
N ARG A 15 -27.73 -2.11 4.36
CA ARG A 15 -26.60 -1.24 3.99
C ARG A 15 -25.36 -1.56 4.84
N THR A 16 -25.52 -1.75 6.14
CA THR A 16 -24.43 -2.16 7.03
C THR A 16 -23.83 -3.51 6.61
N ASP A 17 -24.68 -4.48 6.25
CA ASP A 17 -24.24 -5.79 5.78
C ASP A 17 -23.53 -5.70 4.42
N ALA A 18 -24.02 -4.86 3.50
CA ALA A 18 -23.38 -4.63 2.20
C ALA A 18 -21.99 -3.98 2.35
N THR A 19 -21.83 -2.99 3.23
CA THR A 19 -20.52 -2.38 3.51
C THR A 19 -19.55 -3.40 4.12
N ARG A 20 -20.00 -4.17 5.13
CA ARG A 20 -19.16 -5.19 5.77
C ARG A 20 -18.76 -6.29 4.79
N ASN A 21 -19.66 -6.70 3.90
CA ASN A 21 -19.34 -7.68 2.85
C ASN A 21 -18.32 -7.13 1.86
N ARG A 22 -18.46 -5.86 1.46
CA ARG A 22 -17.47 -5.19 0.60
C ARG A 22 -16.09 -5.17 1.25
N GLU A 23 -15.99 -4.76 2.51
CA GLU A 23 -14.73 -4.75 3.27
C GLU A 23 -14.09 -6.13 3.38
N ARG A 24 -14.90 -7.18 3.66
CA ARG A 24 -14.43 -8.57 3.69
C ARG A 24 -13.88 -9.04 2.36
N ILE A 25 -14.55 -8.68 1.25
CA ILE A 25 -14.07 -9.02 -0.10
C ILE A 25 -12.74 -8.32 -0.38
N ILE A 26 -12.61 -7.03 -0.06
CA ILE A 26 -11.37 -6.27 -0.27
C ILE A 26 -10.21 -6.87 0.52
N ALA A 27 -10.42 -7.17 1.81
CA ALA A 27 -9.40 -7.78 2.66
C ALA A 27 -8.96 -9.16 2.13
N ALA A 28 -9.93 -10.03 1.79
CA ALA A 28 -9.64 -11.35 1.23
C ALA A 28 -8.94 -11.28 -0.13
N ALA A 29 -9.35 -10.33 -0.99
CA ALA A 29 -8.72 -10.11 -2.29
C ALA A 29 -7.28 -9.63 -2.14
N ARG A 30 -7.02 -8.69 -1.22
CA ARG A 30 -5.66 -8.22 -0.90
C ARG A 30 -4.76 -9.37 -0.48
N GLU A 31 -5.21 -10.22 0.45
CA GLU A 31 -4.43 -11.39 0.88
C GLU A 31 -4.18 -12.37 -0.27
N ALA A 32 -5.21 -12.67 -1.06
CA ALA A 32 -5.10 -13.60 -2.18
C ALA A 32 -4.13 -13.09 -3.26
N PHE A 33 -4.15 -11.78 -3.54
CA PHE A 33 -3.23 -11.14 -4.46
C PHE A 33 -1.79 -11.13 -3.96
N VAL A 34 -1.57 -10.93 -2.67
CA VAL A 34 -0.24 -11.01 -2.07
C VAL A 34 0.33 -12.42 -2.15
N GLU A 35 -0.50 -13.45 -1.95
CA GLU A 35 -0.06 -14.85 -1.92
C GLU A 35 0.10 -15.48 -3.32
N HIS A 36 -0.80 -15.13 -4.24
CA HIS A 36 -0.95 -15.83 -5.51
C HIS A 36 -0.86 -14.91 -6.74
N GLY A 37 -0.61 -13.61 -6.51
CA GLY A 37 -0.58 -12.60 -7.55
C GLY A 37 -1.98 -12.20 -8.05
N PRO A 38 -2.04 -11.22 -8.99
CA PRO A 38 -3.31 -10.68 -9.52
C PRO A 38 -4.17 -11.69 -10.29
N GLY A 39 -3.59 -12.82 -10.70
CA GLY A 39 -4.26 -13.86 -11.47
C GLY A 39 -5.20 -14.77 -10.68
N VAL A 40 -5.24 -14.65 -9.33
CA VAL A 40 -6.04 -15.54 -8.48
C VAL A 40 -7.52 -15.53 -8.87
N PRO A 41 -8.18 -16.70 -9.03
CA PRO A 41 -9.60 -16.78 -9.41
C PRO A 41 -10.55 -16.02 -8.45
N LEU A 42 -11.58 -15.35 -8.99
CA LEU A 42 -12.52 -14.55 -8.19
C LEU A 42 -13.40 -15.41 -7.26
N ASP A 43 -13.66 -16.65 -7.64
CA ASP A 43 -14.36 -17.65 -6.82
C ASP A 43 -13.52 -18.05 -5.58
N ALA A 44 -12.20 -18.18 -5.72
CA ALA A 44 -11.31 -18.38 -4.59
C ALA A 44 -11.34 -17.18 -3.62
N ILE A 45 -11.40 -15.95 -4.15
CA ILE A 45 -11.56 -14.73 -3.35
C ILE A 45 -12.92 -14.72 -2.63
N ALA A 46 -14.02 -15.02 -3.33
CA ALA A 46 -15.35 -15.07 -2.72
C ALA A 46 -15.43 -16.10 -1.59
N HIS A 47 -14.86 -17.29 -1.81
CA HIS A 47 -14.76 -18.33 -0.81
C HIS A 47 -13.97 -17.87 0.42
N ARG A 48 -12.80 -17.26 0.23
CA ARG A 48 -11.98 -16.70 1.32
C ARG A 48 -12.71 -15.59 2.07
N ALA A 49 -13.41 -14.71 1.35
CA ALA A 49 -14.22 -13.66 1.94
C ALA A 49 -15.45 -14.20 2.68
N GLY A 50 -15.81 -15.48 2.52
CA GLY A 50 -17.00 -16.10 3.08
C GLY A 50 -18.29 -15.51 2.52
N VAL A 51 -18.29 -15.16 1.23
CA VAL A 51 -19.45 -14.64 0.48
C VAL A 51 -19.74 -15.52 -0.73
N GLY A 52 -20.96 -15.49 -1.25
CA GLY A 52 -21.28 -16.18 -2.51
C GLY A 52 -20.74 -15.42 -3.73
N ASN A 53 -20.46 -16.13 -4.83
CA ASN A 53 -20.00 -15.53 -6.10
C ASN A 53 -20.96 -14.44 -6.60
N ALA A 54 -22.27 -14.68 -6.51
CA ALA A 54 -23.28 -13.69 -6.89
C ALA A 54 -23.25 -12.43 -6.02
N THR A 55 -22.72 -12.49 -4.80
CA THR A 55 -22.52 -11.31 -3.94
C THR A 55 -21.26 -10.56 -4.36
N LEU A 56 -20.17 -11.26 -4.68
CA LEU A 56 -18.95 -10.62 -5.20
C LEU A 56 -19.22 -9.85 -6.48
N TYR A 57 -19.89 -10.46 -7.47
CA TYR A 57 -20.22 -9.81 -8.75
C TYR A 57 -21.23 -8.66 -8.63
N ARG A 58 -21.99 -8.58 -7.52
CA ARG A 58 -22.84 -7.40 -7.22
C ARG A 58 -22.05 -6.22 -6.67
N HIS A 59 -20.91 -6.49 -6.02
CA HIS A 59 -20.05 -5.46 -5.45
C HIS A 59 -18.93 -5.00 -6.39
N PHE A 60 -18.52 -5.87 -7.32
CA PHE A 60 -17.46 -5.63 -8.29
C PHE A 60 -17.88 -6.22 -9.62
N ALA A 61 -18.06 -5.38 -10.64
CA ALA A 61 -18.50 -5.77 -11.97
C ALA A 61 -17.49 -6.70 -12.66
N ASP A 62 -16.20 -6.42 -12.47
CA ASP A 62 -15.13 -7.22 -13.02
C ASP A 62 -13.88 -7.23 -12.13
N ARG A 63 -12.85 -7.96 -12.59
CA ARG A 63 -11.57 -8.07 -11.90
C ARG A 63 -10.83 -6.73 -11.83
N ARG A 64 -10.92 -5.88 -12.85
CA ARG A 64 -10.19 -4.60 -12.89
C ARG A 64 -10.70 -3.70 -11.78
N GLU A 65 -12.02 -3.59 -11.63
CA GLU A 65 -12.62 -2.83 -10.53
C GLU A 65 -12.14 -3.34 -9.16
N LEU A 66 -12.08 -4.66 -8.96
CA LEU A 66 -11.57 -5.23 -7.71
C LEU A 66 -10.10 -4.89 -7.48
N VAL A 67 -9.26 -4.96 -8.53
CA VAL A 67 -7.83 -4.61 -8.43
C VAL A 67 -7.65 -3.13 -8.09
N HIS A 68 -8.40 -2.23 -8.72
CA HIS A 68 -8.37 -0.79 -8.40
C HIS A 68 -8.72 -0.52 -6.94
N VAL A 69 -9.84 -1.09 -6.47
CA VAL A 69 -10.27 -0.89 -5.09
C VAL A 69 -9.27 -1.47 -4.09
N VAL A 70 -8.66 -2.62 -4.39
CA VAL A 70 -7.63 -3.22 -3.53
C VAL A 70 -6.34 -2.39 -3.56
N ALA A 71 -5.96 -1.82 -4.71
CA ALA A 71 -4.80 -0.94 -4.83
C ALA A 71 -5.00 0.33 -4.00
N SER A 72 -6.12 1.04 -4.17
CA SER A 72 -6.47 2.23 -3.39
C SER A 72 -6.55 1.92 -1.89
N TYR A 73 -7.16 0.79 -1.52
CA TYR A 73 -7.22 0.33 -0.13
C TYR A 73 -5.81 0.10 0.45
N SER A 74 -4.91 -0.48 -0.34
CA SER A 74 -3.54 -0.74 0.08
C SER A 74 -2.74 0.55 0.24
N MET A 75 -2.87 1.50 -0.69
CA MET A 75 -2.26 2.84 -0.58
C MET A 75 -2.77 3.59 0.65
N ALA A 76 -4.07 3.51 0.94
CA ALA A 76 -4.66 4.12 2.12
C ALA A 76 -4.07 3.53 3.42
N ARG A 77 -3.90 2.20 3.52
CA ARG A 77 -3.25 1.58 4.70
C ARG A 77 -1.82 2.06 4.90
N VAL A 78 -1.03 2.16 3.83
CA VAL A 78 0.36 2.64 3.91
C VAL A 78 0.39 4.12 4.32
N THR A 79 -0.57 4.91 3.83
CA THR A 79 -0.76 6.31 4.22
C THR A 79 -1.05 6.44 5.71
N GLU A 80 -1.96 5.62 6.24
CA GLU A 80 -2.23 5.55 7.69
C GLU A 80 -0.97 5.22 8.49
N GLN A 81 -0.10 4.33 8.00
CA GLN A 81 1.17 4.04 8.66
C GLN A 81 2.13 5.25 8.67
N ALA A 82 2.16 6.03 7.60
CA ALA A 82 2.96 7.26 7.51
C ALA A 82 2.43 8.33 8.48
N GLU A 83 1.11 8.57 8.46
CA GLU A 83 0.44 9.52 9.34
C GLU A 83 0.64 9.14 10.82
N ALA A 84 0.48 7.86 11.16
CA ALA A 84 0.69 7.36 12.51
C ALA A 84 2.16 7.47 12.95
N ALA A 85 3.12 7.14 12.08
CA ALA A 85 4.53 7.29 12.40
C ALA A 85 4.91 8.76 12.66
N PHE A 86 4.39 9.69 11.86
CA PHE A 86 4.59 11.13 12.05
C PHE A 86 4.00 11.62 13.38
N ALA A 87 2.82 11.12 13.77
CA ALA A 87 2.13 11.56 14.98
C ALA A 87 2.72 10.95 16.27
N GLU A 88 3.19 9.70 16.23
CA GLU A 88 3.62 8.94 17.39
C GLU A 88 5.10 9.14 17.76
N GLU A 89 5.95 9.49 16.79
CA GLU A 89 7.41 9.51 16.97
C GLU A 89 7.97 10.93 16.89
N PRO A 90 8.48 11.49 18.01
CA PRO A 90 9.03 12.85 18.04
C PRO A 90 10.34 13.03 17.27
N ASP A 91 11.19 11.99 17.17
CA ASP A 91 12.42 12.11 16.38
C ASP A 91 12.10 11.97 14.87
N PRO A 92 12.41 12.99 14.05
CA PRO A 92 12.01 13.00 12.65
C PRO A 92 12.53 11.82 11.83
N PHE A 93 13.77 11.38 12.07
CA PHE A 93 14.32 10.25 11.34
C PHE A 93 13.79 8.92 11.87
N GLU A 94 13.58 8.79 13.18
CA GLU A 94 12.93 7.61 13.76
C GLU A 94 11.48 7.46 13.25
N ALA A 95 10.76 8.56 13.01
CA ALA A 95 9.44 8.54 12.41
C ALA A 95 9.48 7.96 10.99
N LEU A 96 10.42 8.44 10.16
CA LEU A 96 10.67 7.88 8.83
C LEU A 96 11.04 6.40 8.90
N ARG A 97 11.94 6.02 9.82
CA ARG A 97 12.35 4.63 10.04
C ARG A 97 11.14 3.75 10.38
N ARG A 98 10.31 4.19 11.33
CA ARG A 98 9.11 3.47 11.78
C ARG A 98 8.11 3.30 10.65
N PHE A 99 7.89 4.33 9.84
CA PHE A 99 7.08 4.24 8.62
C PHE A 99 7.59 3.15 7.68
N VAL A 100 8.89 3.14 7.36
CA VAL A 100 9.48 2.17 6.41
C VAL A 100 9.28 0.72 6.86
N HIS A 101 9.49 0.44 8.14
CA HIS A 101 9.23 -0.90 8.68
C HIS A 101 7.75 -1.28 8.60
N ARG A 102 6.83 -0.37 8.97
CA ARG A 102 5.39 -0.61 8.90
C ARG A 102 4.89 -0.77 7.47
N ALA A 103 5.40 0.02 6.53
CA ALA A 103 5.10 -0.11 5.10
C ALA A 103 5.56 -1.48 4.56
N ALA A 104 6.68 -2.00 5.08
CA ALA A 104 7.13 -3.34 4.73
C ALA A 104 6.21 -4.43 5.28
N ASP A 105 5.68 -4.27 6.50
CA ASP A 105 4.69 -5.17 7.10
C ASP A 105 3.37 -5.17 6.31
N GLU A 106 3.05 -4.06 5.64
CA GLU A 106 1.93 -3.95 4.70
C GLU A 106 2.18 -4.64 3.34
N ARG A 107 3.33 -5.32 3.18
CA ARG A 107 3.68 -6.09 1.98
C ARG A 107 3.57 -5.28 0.68
N VAL A 108 3.97 -4.01 0.74
CA VAL A 108 3.90 -3.07 -0.39
C VAL A 108 4.56 -3.63 -1.65
N GLY A 109 5.71 -4.31 -1.54
CA GLY A 109 6.39 -4.89 -2.70
C GLY A 109 5.57 -5.94 -3.46
N ALA A 110 4.74 -6.72 -2.78
CA ALA A 110 3.82 -7.68 -3.41
C ALA A 110 2.58 -6.97 -4.01
N LEU A 111 2.17 -5.85 -3.43
CA LEU A 111 1.01 -5.10 -3.91
C LEU A 111 1.36 -4.20 -5.10
N CYS A 112 2.61 -3.73 -5.21
CA CYS A 112 3.08 -3.03 -6.40
C CYS A 112 3.03 -3.89 -7.67
N SER A 113 3.11 -5.23 -7.56
CA SER A 113 2.90 -6.08 -8.75
C SER A 113 1.44 -6.08 -9.22
N LEU A 114 0.48 -5.55 -8.47
CA LEU A 114 -0.88 -5.34 -8.97
C LEU A 114 -0.98 -4.24 -10.02
N LEU A 115 0.02 -3.36 -10.08
CA LEU A 115 0.03 -2.17 -10.93
C LEU A 115 0.50 -2.45 -12.37
N HIS A 116 0.51 -3.72 -12.80
CA HIS A 116 0.89 -4.12 -14.16
C HIS A 116 -0.34 -4.35 -15.07
N ASP A 117 -0.10 -4.52 -16.38
CA ASP A 117 -1.03 -4.95 -17.43
C ASP A 117 -2.53 -4.72 -17.20
N GLY A 118 -3.05 -3.62 -17.74
CA GLY A 118 -4.48 -3.31 -17.75
C GLY A 118 -5.00 -2.62 -16.49
N PHE A 119 -4.11 -2.27 -15.54
CA PHE A 119 -4.40 -1.38 -14.43
C PHE A 119 -4.53 0.07 -14.91
N ASP A 120 -5.71 0.68 -14.74
CA ASP A 120 -5.90 2.12 -14.99
C ASP A 120 -5.39 2.94 -13.80
N LYS A 121 -4.17 3.48 -13.92
CA LYS A 121 -3.56 4.38 -12.93
C LYS A 121 -4.24 5.75 -12.84
N ASN A 122 -5.08 6.09 -13.82
CA ASN A 122 -5.81 7.37 -13.89
C ASN A 122 -7.22 7.24 -13.31
N ASP A 123 -7.60 6.06 -12.80
CA ASP A 123 -8.82 5.92 -12.02
C ASP A 123 -8.80 6.94 -10.87
N PRO A 124 -9.85 7.77 -10.70
CA PRO A 124 -9.85 8.85 -9.71
C PRO A 124 -9.55 8.38 -8.29
N HIS A 125 -10.01 7.18 -7.89
CA HIS A 125 -9.75 6.65 -6.55
C HIS A 125 -8.31 6.17 -6.38
N VAL A 126 -7.66 5.74 -7.47
CA VAL A 126 -6.24 5.39 -7.45
C VAL A 126 -5.40 6.65 -7.38
N VAL A 127 -5.73 7.67 -8.17
CA VAL A 127 -5.03 8.97 -8.16
C VAL A 127 -5.10 9.61 -6.77
N GLU A 128 -6.29 9.73 -6.20
CA GLU A 128 -6.49 10.33 -4.87
C GLU A 128 -5.68 9.58 -3.78
N ALA A 129 -5.73 8.24 -3.78
CA ALA A 129 -5.01 7.44 -2.80
C ALA A 129 -3.49 7.56 -2.96
N ARG A 130 -3.00 7.67 -4.19
CA ARG A 130 -1.58 7.84 -4.52
C ARG A 130 -1.07 9.22 -4.10
N GLU A 131 -1.79 10.28 -4.43
CA GLU A 131 -1.44 11.66 -4.05
C GLU A 131 -1.39 11.82 -2.52
N ARG A 132 -2.34 11.22 -1.81
CA ARG A 132 -2.35 11.26 -0.33
C ARG A 132 -1.17 10.49 0.28
N LEU A 133 -0.83 9.34 -0.30
CA LEU A 133 0.35 8.57 0.11
C LEU A 133 1.63 9.38 -0.11
N GLU A 134 1.80 9.93 -1.31
CA GLU A 134 2.95 10.77 -1.66
C GLU A 134 3.11 11.94 -0.70
N ALA A 135 2.05 12.72 -0.48
CA ALA A 135 2.08 13.87 0.42
C ALA A 135 2.46 13.48 1.86
N SER A 136 2.01 12.31 2.33
CA SER A 136 2.29 11.84 3.70
C SER A 136 3.73 11.39 3.88
N VAL A 137 4.31 10.73 2.87
CA VAL A 137 5.70 10.29 2.88
C VAL A 137 6.65 11.47 2.69
N GLU A 138 6.34 12.40 1.78
CA GLU A 138 7.17 13.60 1.59
C GLU A 138 7.23 14.42 2.87
N ARG A 139 6.12 14.54 3.60
CA ARG A 139 6.10 15.22 4.91
C ARG A 139 7.04 14.58 5.94
N LEU A 140 7.15 13.25 5.98
CA LEU A 140 8.12 12.55 6.83
C LEU A 140 9.56 12.85 6.41
N MET A 141 9.84 12.77 5.11
CA MET A 141 11.16 13.03 4.55
C MET A 141 11.61 14.47 4.78
N ASP A 142 10.73 15.44 4.52
CA ASP A 142 10.97 16.85 4.76
C ASP A 142 11.26 17.17 6.22
N ASN A 143 10.54 16.52 7.16
CA ASN A 143 10.78 16.71 8.58
C ASN A 143 12.18 16.20 8.98
N ALA A 144 12.58 15.02 8.47
CA ALA A 144 13.91 14.45 8.71
C ALA A 144 15.03 15.24 8.00
N ARG A 145 14.74 15.84 6.84
CA ARG A 145 15.67 16.70 6.10
C ARG A 145 15.89 18.02 6.85
N ARG A 146 14.82 18.65 7.34
CA ARG A 146 14.88 19.90 8.11
C ARG A 146 15.56 19.76 9.47
N SER A 147 15.52 18.58 10.09
CA SER A 147 16.28 18.30 11.31
C SER A 147 17.77 18.04 11.04
N GLY A 148 18.18 17.96 9.77
CA GLY A 148 19.55 17.66 9.37
C GLY A 148 19.92 16.18 9.52
N GLN A 149 18.94 15.29 9.75
CA GLN A 149 19.19 13.85 9.95
C GLN A 149 19.14 13.04 8.65
N LEU A 150 18.43 13.54 7.63
CA LEU A 150 18.34 12.93 6.30
C LEU A 150 19.26 13.65 5.30
N ARG A 151 19.98 12.89 4.48
CA ARG A 151 20.78 13.42 3.36
C ARG A 151 19.90 14.17 2.34
N THR A 152 20.46 15.14 1.64
CA THR A 152 19.68 16.06 0.77
C THR A 152 19.56 15.62 -0.68
N ASP A 153 20.32 14.59 -1.09
CA ASP A 153 20.39 14.03 -2.44
C ASP A 153 19.51 12.78 -2.62
N VAL A 154 18.44 12.65 -1.82
CA VAL A 154 17.43 11.58 -1.92
C VAL A 154 16.01 12.13 -1.96
N ALA A 155 15.16 11.47 -2.73
CA ALA A 155 13.75 11.80 -2.92
C ALA A 155 12.85 10.60 -2.61
N ILE A 156 11.53 10.84 -2.59
CA ILE A 156 10.52 9.81 -2.29
C ILE A 156 10.63 8.57 -3.18
N GLY A 157 10.98 8.74 -4.45
CA GLY A 157 11.10 7.62 -5.37
C GLY A 157 12.22 6.66 -4.98
N ASP A 158 13.36 7.15 -4.48
CA ASP A 158 14.46 6.31 -4.00
C ASP A 158 13.99 5.41 -2.84
N LEU A 159 13.20 6.00 -1.93
CA LEU A 159 12.62 5.31 -0.79
C LEU A 159 11.61 4.23 -1.23
N MET A 160 10.69 4.59 -2.13
CA MET A 160 9.65 3.69 -2.60
C MET A 160 10.21 2.54 -3.44
N VAL A 161 11.23 2.79 -4.27
CA VAL A 161 11.96 1.75 -5.00
C VAL A 161 12.62 0.79 -4.03
N ALA A 162 13.34 1.29 -3.03
CA ALA A 162 14.01 0.44 -2.04
C ALA A 162 13.02 -0.42 -1.25
N ILE A 163 11.92 0.17 -0.75
CA ILE A 163 10.86 -0.57 -0.05
C ILE A 163 10.29 -1.66 -0.97
N THR A 164 9.91 -1.30 -2.19
CA THR A 164 9.29 -2.24 -3.15
C THR A 164 10.22 -3.42 -3.45
N GLN A 165 11.50 -3.14 -3.72
CA GLN A 165 12.47 -4.17 -4.09
C GLN A 165 12.89 -5.06 -2.91
N LEU A 166 13.04 -4.48 -1.72
CA LEU A 166 13.42 -5.23 -0.51
C LEU A 166 12.27 -6.02 0.11
N THR A 167 11.02 -5.71 -0.24
CA THR A 167 9.82 -6.39 0.26
C THR A 167 9.11 -7.24 -0.78
N ARG A 168 9.61 -7.27 -2.03
CA ARG A 168 9.06 -8.11 -3.09
C ARG A 168 9.32 -9.59 -2.76
N PRO A 169 8.28 -10.44 -2.68
CA PRO A 169 8.48 -11.88 -2.52
C PRO A 169 9.16 -12.44 -3.77
N VAL A 170 10.19 -13.27 -3.60
CA VAL A 170 10.89 -13.92 -4.71
C VAL A 170 10.03 -15.09 -5.22
N PRO A 171 9.48 -15.04 -6.45
CA PRO A 171 8.59 -16.08 -6.95
C PRO A 171 9.25 -17.47 -6.91
N GLY A 172 8.51 -18.50 -6.50
CA GLY A 172 9.01 -19.88 -6.43
C GLY A 172 10.01 -20.17 -5.31
N THR A 173 10.34 -19.18 -4.48
CA THR A 173 11.20 -19.36 -3.31
C THR A 173 10.34 -19.16 -2.06
N VAL A 174 10.12 -20.22 -1.29
CA VAL A 174 9.63 -20.10 0.10
C VAL A 174 10.80 -19.64 0.97
N CYS A 175 11.40 -18.50 0.63
CA CYS A 175 12.53 -18.01 1.38
C CYS A 175 11.99 -17.22 2.58
N ALA A 176 11.46 -17.95 3.58
CA ALA A 176 11.23 -17.42 4.92
C ALA A 176 12.49 -16.73 5.48
N LEU A 177 13.66 -17.05 4.94
CA LEU A 177 14.93 -16.38 5.17
C LEU A 177 14.94 -14.90 4.71
N VAL A 178 14.36 -14.58 3.55
CA VAL A 178 14.29 -13.21 3.03
C VAL A 178 13.33 -12.37 3.87
N GLU A 179 12.15 -12.90 4.20
CA GLU A 179 11.22 -12.26 5.14
C GLU A 179 11.88 -12.03 6.52
N ARG A 180 12.62 -13.03 7.02
CA ARG A 180 13.34 -12.94 8.29
C ARG A 180 14.38 -11.83 8.34
N PHE A 181 15.02 -11.51 7.22
CA PHE A 181 16.05 -10.48 7.15
C PHE A 181 15.58 -9.18 6.50
N MET A 182 14.33 -9.09 6.06
CA MET A 182 13.79 -7.92 5.35
C MET A 182 13.99 -6.65 6.18
N HIS A 183 13.57 -6.63 7.45
CA HIS A 183 13.79 -5.47 8.32
C HIS A 183 15.28 -5.16 8.56
N ARG A 184 16.15 -6.17 8.56
CA ARG A 184 17.60 -5.93 8.69
C ARG A 184 18.15 -5.20 7.46
N HIS A 185 17.73 -5.58 6.26
CA HIS A 185 18.17 -4.90 5.03
C HIS A 185 17.57 -3.50 4.91
N LEU A 186 16.31 -3.32 5.34
CA LEU A 186 15.71 -1.99 5.46
C LEU A 186 16.48 -1.11 6.44
N GLN A 187 16.93 -1.65 7.58
CA GLN A 187 17.75 -0.90 8.52
C GLN A 187 19.09 -0.48 7.89
N LEU A 188 19.77 -1.38 7.16
CA LEU A 188 21.01 -1.04 6.44
C LEU A 188 20.80 0.06 5.40
N PHE A 189 19.69 -0.01 4.66
CA PHE A 189 19.30 1.03 3.71
C PHE A 189 19.05 2.37 4.43
N LEU A 190 18.27 2.37 5.51
CA LEU A 190 17.95 3.55 6.31
C LEU A 190 19.21 4.19 6.92
N ASP A 191 20.15 3.39 7.44
CA ASP A 191 21.42 3.88 7.96
C ASP A 191 22.23 4.62 6.87
N GLY A 192 22.13 4.19 5.60
CA GLY A 192 22.73 4.86 4.45
C GLY A 192 22.07 6.18 4.04
N LEU A 193 20.86 6.46 4.51
CA LEU A 193 20.15 7.72 4.29
C LEU A 193 20.52 8.81 5.31
N ARG A 194 21.16 8.45 6.43
CA ARG A 194 21.48 9.40 7.49
C ARG A 194 22.61 10.36 7.12
N THR A 195 22.52 11.56 7.67
CA THR A 195 23.62 12.53 7.73
C THR A 195 24.61 12.18 8.85
N PRO A 196 25.93 12.39 8.67
CA PRO A 196 26.59 12.86 7.45
C PRO A 196 26.66 11.77 6.39
N ALA A 197 26.36 12.14 5.14
CA ALA A 197 26.50 11.23 4.00
C ALA A 197 27.95 10.75 3.89
N ARG A 198 28.13 9.43 3.72
CA ARG A 198 29.45 8.79 3.62
C ARG A 198 30.02 8.78 2.19
N SER A 199 29.17 9.03 1.20
CA SER A 199 29.49 9.08 -0.23
C SER A 199 28.44 9.88 -0.98
N GLU A 200 28.78 10.38 -2.17
CA GLU A 200 27.82 10.94 -3.13
C GLU A 200 27.06 9.80 -3.85
N LEU A 201 25.77 10.00 -4.14
CA LEU A 201 25.00 9.07 -4.97
C LEU A 201 25.22 9.38 -6.45
N CYS A 202 25.34 8.33 -7.27
CA CYS A 202 25.42 8.49 -8.72
C CYS A 202 24.04 8.79 -9.32
N GLY A 203 23.99 9.67 -10.32
CA GLY A 203 22.75 10.01 -11.03
C GLY A 203 21.94 11.09 -10.31
N SER A 204 20.63 11.12 -10.59
CA SER A 204 19.66 12.00 -9.95
C SER A 204 18.75 11.20 -9.02
N ALA A 205 18.26 11.85 -7.97
CA ALA A 205 17.26 11.28 -7.07
C ALA A 205 16.00 10.89 -7.86
N VAL A 206 15.44 9.72 -7.55
CA VAL A 206 14.24 9.21 -8.23
C VAL A 206 13.02 9.97 -7.70
N THR A 207 12.27 10.59 -8.61
CA THR A 207 11.01 11.26 -8.30
C THR A 207 9.84 10.30 -8.42
N PHE A 208 8.66 10.70 -7.91
CA PHE A 208 7.45 9.90 -8.11
C PHE A 208 7.02 9.85 -9.59
N GLU A 209 7.29 10.92 -10.36
CA GLU A 209 7.03 10.99 -11.80
C GLU A 209 7.86 9.97 -12.60
N ASP A 210 9.10 9.71 -12.19
CA ASP A 210 9.98 8.69 -12.80
C ASP A 210 9.47 7.27 -12.57
N LEU A 211 8.64 7.06 -11.56
CA LEU A 211 8.01 5.77 -11.25
C LEU A 211 6.70 5.56 -11.99
N ASP A 212 6.24 6.55 -12.75
CA ASP A 212 5.08 6.41 -13.60
C ASP A 212 5.44 5.63 -14.89
N PRO A 213 4.85 4.46 -15.13
CA PRO A 213 5.13 3.65 -16.31
C PRO A 213 4.73 4.29 -17.66
N ALA A 214 4.03 5.44 -17.67
CA ALA A 214 3.78 6.19 -18.91
C ALA A 214 4.91 7.18 -19.28
N THR A 215 5.80 7.47 -18.34
CA THR A 215 6.98 8.34 -18.53
C THR A 215 8.27 7.53 -18.75
N ALA A 216 8.21 6.22 -18.49
CA ALA A 216 9.32 5.25 -18.61
C ALA A 216 9.44 4.59 -20.00
#